data_AF-A0AAW7MHU7-F1
#
_entry.id   AF-A0AAW7MHU7-F1
#
_cell.length_a   1.000
_cell.length_b   1.000
_cell.length_c   1.000
_cell.angle_alpha   90.00
_cell.angle_beta   90.00
_cell.angle_gamma   90.00
#
_symmetry.space_group_name_H-M   'P 1'
#
loop_
_entity.id
_entity.type
_entity.pdbx_description
1 polymer ?
#
loop_
_entity_poly.entity_id
_entity_poly.type
_entity_poly.pdbx_seq_one_letter_code
_entity_poly.pdbx_strand_id
1 'polypeptide(L)'
;MVERLPSSGPSAGRVLQENKAVEHRVADEWLPLDGEARAARGLPADMPGHIALIEATIAQNEEAAVAESQENLSFALGVRFRRTSDRDVRDDKQRARALFEQQMHRFARVNAAQFERLRGQLRDLPFVPDPHQLIRQAHLSAGHAALVVAAWLADGGLDSGTRSRLRRTLDELTSSETWAIEAFAALECGSGQNPGMALLQQLKSLFRQSQGSQRSLTQWFDECRRFAQRRARLRALMQALGLELGAREAGAELPRLAAVIDDLRRVVLFLTLESACEQAAQTLRAAGARAFETDTMISEMLTLLDQSWVGVEWLAQRAAYLGMVTIDARYAFARELTRLVQSAHDGCFRDETQRETLGEALDGWRAEIAHEGEVTGG
;
A
#
# COMPACT_ATOMS: atom_id res chain seq x y z
N MET A 1 59.89 53.73 10.18
CA MET A 1 58.88 52.66 10.25
C MET A 1 58.39 52.34 8.85
N VAL A 2 59.29 51.83 8.00
CA VAL A 2 59.05 51.20 6.68
C VAL A 2 60.37 50.50 6.36
N GLU A 3 60.39 49.20 6.11
CA GLU A 3 61.59 48.53 5.58
C GLU A 3 61.20 47.44 4.58
N ARG A 4 62.01 47.39 3.50
CA ARG A 4 61.86 46.53 2.32
C ARG A 4 62.62 45.20 2.52
N LEU A 5 62.15 44.17 1.80
CA LEU A 5 62.66 42.79 1.64
C LEU A 5 64.15 42.71 1.18
N PRO A 6 64.82 41.52 1.26
CA PRO A 6 64.88 40.63 0.07
C PRO A 6 65.04 39.08 0.28
N SER A 7 64.39 38.32 -0.63
CA SER A 7 64.78 37.10 -1.40
C SER A 7 65.61 35.90 -0.83
N SER A 8 65.09 34.66 -1.00
CA SER A 8 65.60 33.56 -1.90
C SER A 8 65.57 32.09 -1.37
N GLY A 9 64.63 31.27 -1.91
CA GLY A 9 64.74 29.82 -2.29
C GLY A 9 64.80 28.68 -1.22
N PRO A 10 64.69 27.38 -1.59
CA PRO A 10 63.57 26.70 -2.27
C PRO A 10 63.12 25.32 -1.66
N SER A 11 61.93 24.86 -2.07
CA SER A 11 61.49 23.46 -2.29
C SER A 11 60.95 22.57 -1.15
N ALA A 12 59.91 21.83 -1.56
CA ALA A 12 59.54 20.45 -1.22
C ALA A 12 58.64 20.14 -0.01
N GLY A 13 57.42 19.67 -0.34
CA GLY A 13 56.90 18.41 0.22
C GLY A 13 55.80 18.52 1.26
N ARG A 14 54.54 18.73 0.84
CA ARG A 14 53.39 18.35 1.68
C ARG A 14 52.15 17.99 0.86
N VAL A 15 52.21 16.84 0.18
CA VAL A 15 51.03 16.12 -0.32
C VAL A 15 51.34 14.62 -0.21
N LEU A 16 51.22 14.03 0.98
CA LEU A 16 51.11 12.57 1.16
C LEU A 16 50.70 12.22 2.61
N GLN A 17 49.49 12.60 3.05
CA GLN A 17 48.99 12.06 4.32
C GLN A 17 47.47 11.87 4.41
N GLU A 18 46.68 12.34 3.43
CA GLU A 18 45.22 12.15 3.44
C GLU A 18 44.74 10.85 2.76
N ASN A 19 45.52 10.24 1.85
CA ASN A 19 45.06 9.06 1.11
C ASN A 19 45.14 7.72 1.88
N LYS A 20 45.96 7.61 2.93
CA LYS A 20 46.07 6.34 3.70
C LYS A 20 44.87 6.06 4.61
N ALA A 21 44.09 7.07 4.97
CA ALA A 21 42.93 6.90 5.85
C ALA A 21 41.67 6.42 5.10
N VAL A 22 41.63 6.59 3.77
CA VAL A 22 40.50 6.18 2.91
C VAL A 22 40.70 4.75 2.40
N GLU A 23 41.93 4.37 2.04
CA GLU A 23 42.24 3.01 1.59
C GLU A 23 42.01 1.94 2.67
N HIS A 24 42.21 2.26 3.95
CA HIS A 24 41.93 1.34 5.06
C HIS A 24 40.45 1.17 5.39
N ARG A 25 39.55 2.05 4.90
CA ARG A 25 38.10 1.88 5.10
C ARG A 25 37.44 1.02 4.02
N VAL A 26 38.01 0.99 2.81
CA VAL A 26 37.49 0.19 1.69
C VAL A 26 37.94 -1.27 1.77
N ALA A 27 39.07 -1.55 2.41
CA ALA A 27 39.62 -2.90 2.55
C ALA A 27 38.92 -3.78 3.60
N ASP A 28 38.18 -3.19 4.55
CA ASP A 28 37.56 -3.93 5.68
C ASP A 28 36.10 -4.37 5.38
N GLU A 29 35.54 -3.97 4.23
CA GLU A 29 34.14 -4.24 3.85
C GLU A 29 33.98 -5.50 2.95
N TRP A 30 35.08 -6.16 2.61
CA TRP A 30 35.12 -7.36 1.78
C TRP A 30 35.65 -8.57 2.57
N LEU A 31 34.85 -9.11 3.48
CA LEU A 31 35.08 -10.42 4.07
C LEU A 31 33.87 -11.33 3.84
N PRO A 32 34.06 -12.59 3.39
CA PRO A 32 32.99 -13.54 3.18
C PRO A 32 32.45 -13.99 4.55
N LEU A 33 31.13 -13.88 4.74
CA LEU A 33 30.45 -14.28 5.96
C LEU A 33 30.25 -15.81 5.98
N ASP A 34 31.30 -16.54 6.38
CA ASP A 34 31.18 -17.89 6.97
C ASP A 34 31.29 -17.78 8.50
N GLY A 35 30.53 -18.62 9.21
CA GLY A 35 30.05 -18.35 10.57
C GLY A 35 30.93 -18.69 11.79
N GLU A 36 30.28 -18.49 12.94
CA GLU A 36 30.54 -18.97 14.32
C GLU A 36 31.25 -18.04 15.36
N ALA A 37 30.39 -17.52 16.25
CA ALA A 37 30.49 -17.27 17.70
C ALA A 37 31.86 -17.25 18.44
N ARG A 38 32.17 -16.10 19.08
CA ARG A 38 32.15 -15.92 20.57
C ARG A 38 32.60 -14.53 21.05
N ALA A 39 31.66 -13.85 21.73
CA ALA A 39 31.76 -13.06 22.97
C ALA A 39 32.85 -11.98 23.17
N ALA A 40 32.39 -10.72 23.25
CA ALA A 40 32.82 -9.74 24.27
C ALA A 40 31.62 -8.90 24.72
N ARG A 41 31.48 -8.70 26.04
CA ARG A 41 30.28 -8.21 26.77
C ARG A 41 30.35 -6.73 27.17
N GLY A 42 29.15 -6.13 27.25
CA GLY A 42 28.75 -5.02 28.15
C GLY A 42 28.62 -3.67 27.42
N LEU A 43 27.47 -3.01 27.28
CA LEU A 43 26.18 -2.88 28.01
C LEU A 43 25.14 -2.25 27.02
N PRO A 44 23.88 -1.94 27.41
CA PRO A 44 22.87 -2.71 28.13
C PRO A 44 21.76 -3.19 27.17
N ALA A 45 21.05 -4.25 27.57
CA ALA A 45 19.84 -4.72 26.92
C ALA A 45 18.67 -3.76 27.21
N ASP A 46 18.00 -3.25 26.17
CA ASP A 46 16.54 -3.33 26.08
C ASP A 46 16.06 -3.13 24.63
N MET A 47 15.49 -4.22 24.10
CA MET A 47 14.50 -4.38 23.02
C MET A 47 14.75 -3.85 21.61
N PRO A 48 14.90 -4.79 20.66
CA PRO A 48 14.07 -4.76 19.45
C PRO A 48 13.54 -6.16 19.09
N GLY A 49 12.53 -6.62 19.84
CA GLY A 49 11.74 -7.83 19.52
C GLY A 49 10.25 -7.55 19.31
N HIS A 50 9.77 -6.35 19.68
CA HIS A 50 8.35 -6.02 19.60
C HIS A 50 7.93 -5.42 18.26
N ILE A 51 8.80 -4.71 17.55
CA ILE A 51 8.45 -4.12 16.25
C ILE A 51 8.31 -5.22 15.20
N ALA A 52 9.26 -6.17 15.13
CA ALA A 52 9.14 -7.35 14.26
C ALA A 52 7.97 -8.26 14.65
N LEU A 53 7.62 -8.36 15.94
CA LEU A 53 6.44 -9.12 16.39
C LEU A 53 5.13 -8.39 16.07
N ILE A 54 5.08 -7.06 16.17
CA ILE A 54 3.92 -6.23 15.79
C ILE A 54 3.78 -6.21 14.26
N GLU A 55 4.87 -6.10 13.51
CA GLU A 55 4.89 -6.21 12.05
C GLU A 55 4.52 -7.62 11.60
N ALA A 56 4.98 -8.68 12.26
CA ALA A 56 4.56 -10.06 11.98
C ALA A 56 3.10 -10.33 12.41
N THR A 57 2.60 -9.70 13.46
CA THR A 57 1.18 -9.83 13.87
C THR A 57 0.26 -9.02 12.95
N ILE A 58 0.72 -7.86 12.46
CA ILE A 58 0.03 -7.06 11.44
C ILE A 58 0.09 -7.75 10.08
N ALA A 59 1.24 -8.31 9.71
CA ALA A 59 1.44 -9.09 8.49
C ALA A 59 0.68 -10.41 8.53
N GLN A 60 0.55 -11.09 9.68
CA GLN A 60 -0.31 -12.27 9.82
C GLN A 60 -1.80 -11.91 9.76
N ASN A 61 -2.22 -10.74 10.26
CA ASN A 61 -3.59 -10.24 10.08
C ASN A 61 -3.85 -9.79 8.63
N GLU A 62 -2.84 -9.25 7.94
CA GLU A 62 -2.91 -8.89 6.53
C GLU A 62 -2.83 -10.12 5.62
N GLU A 63 -1.99 -11.12 5.91
CA GLU A 63 -1.97 -12.43 5.26
C GLU A 63 -3.27 -13.19 5.51
N ALA A 64 -3.85 -13.13 6.72
CA ALA A 64 -5.16 -13.72 6.97
C ALA A 64 -6.27 -12.98 6.22
N ALA A 65 -6.26 -11.64 6.18
CA ALA A 65 -7.24 -10.83 5.44
C ALA A 65 -7.05 -10.90 3.91
N VAL A 66 -5.82 -11.10 3.43
CA VAL A 66 -5.44 -11.23 2.01
C VAL A 66 -5.66 -12.66 1.54
N ALA A 67 -5.30 -13.67 2.32
CA ALA A 67 -5.68 -15.06 2.09
C ALA A 67 -7.22 -15.21 2.17
N GLU A 68 -7.90 -14.47 3.04
CA GLU A 68 -9.37 -14.41 3.08
C GLU A 68 -9.95 -13.67 1.86
N SER A 69 -9.32 -12.60 1.38
CA SER A 69 -9.72 -11.91 0.14
C SER A 69 -9.48 -12.80 -1.08
N GLN A 70 -8.38 -13.56 -1.10
CA GLN A 70 -8.04 -14.57 -2.11
C GLN A 70 -8.94 -15.80 -2.03
N GLU A 71 -9.31 -16.28 -0.84
CA GLU A 71 -10.27 -17.36 -0.64
C GLU A 71 -11.68 -16.91 -1.04
N ASN A 72 -12.05 -15.65 -0.77
CA ASN A 72 -13.32 -15.07 -1.22
C ASN A 72 -13.35 -14.83 -2.74
N LEU A 73 -12.25 -14.39 -3.34
CA LEU A 73 -12.07 -14.32 -4.80
C LEU A 73 -12.12 -15.73 -5.40
N SER A 74 -11.43 -16.70 -4.80
CA SER A 74 -11.42 -18.11 -5.20
C SER A 74 -12.81 -18.75 -5.05
N PHE A 75 -13.58 -18.42 -4.01
CA PHE A 75 -14.95 -18.89 -3.82
C PHE A 75 -15.94 -18.22 -4.79
N ALA A 76 -15.79 -16.91 -5.03
CA ALA A 76 -16.57 -16.18 -6.03
C ALA A 76 -16.30 -16.67 -7.46
N LEU A 77 -15.07 -17.13 -7.73
CA LEU A 77 -14.68 -17.77 -9.00
C LEU A 77 -15.12 -19.25 -9.06
N GLY A 78 -15.02 -19.99 -7.96
CA GLY A 78 -15.32 -21.42 -7.86
C GLY A 78 -16.81 -21.78 -7.92
N VAL A 79 -17.70 -20.88 -7.50
CA VAL A 79 -19.17 -21.09 -7.55
C VAL A 79 -19.75 -20.82 -8.96
N ARG A 80 -18.97 -20.32 -9.92
CA ARG A 80 -19.47 -19.84 -11.23
C ARG A 80 -19.65 -20.90 -12.33
N PHE A 81 -19.29 -22.16 -12.12
CA PHE A 81 -19.56 -23.22 -13.10
C PHE A 81 -20.96 -23.83 -12.95
N ARG A 82 -22.02 -23.03 -13.08
CA ARG A 82 -23.39 -23.44 -13.50
C ARG A 82 -24.34 -22.26 -13.33
N ARG A 83 -24.49 -21.45 -14.37
CA ARG A 83 -25.77 -20.92 -14.88
C ARG A 83 -25.48 -19.78 -15.85
N THR A 84 -25.83 -20.01 -17.10
CA THR A 84 -25.86 -19.03 -18.18
C THR A 84 -27.31 -18.59 -18.36
N SER A 85 -27.67 -17.36 -18.01
CA SER A 85 -28.85 -16.69 -18.57
C SER A 85 -28.77 -15.17 -18.35
N ASP A 86 -29.09 -14.42 -19.39
CA ASP A 86 -29.31 -12.97 -19.44
C ASP A 86 -30.18 -12.49 -18.25
N ARG A 87 -29.64 -11.63 -17.37
CA ARG A 87 -30.28 -11.20 -16.11
C ARG A 87 -30.02 -9.72 -15.78
N ASP A 88 -30.97 -9.15 -15.02
CA ASP A 88 -31.23 -7.73 -14.83
C ASP A 88 -30.35 -7.09 -13.71
N VAL A 89 -30.06 -5.79 -13.81
CA VAL A 89 -29.23 -5.00 -12.84
C VAL A 89 -29.76 -5.10 -11.40
N ARG A 90 -31.05 -5.39 -11.25
CA ARG A 90 -31.71 -5.62 -9.97
C ARG A 90 -31.16 -6.85 -9.23
N ASP A 91 -30.77 -7.89 -9.96
CA ASP A 91 -30.21 -9.13 -9.39
C ASP A 91 -28.80 -8.88 -8.85
N ASP A 92 -27.98 -8.10 -9.55
CA ASP A 92 -26.63 -7.72 -9.11
C ASP A 92 -26.66 -6.94 -7.80
N LYS A 93 -27.59 -5.98 -7.65
CA LYS A 93 -27.75 -5.22 -6.39
C LYS A 93 -28.18 -6.11 -5.22
N GLN A 94 -29.08 -7.06 -5.46
CA GLN A 94 -29.49 -8.04 -4.45
C GLN A 94 -28.32 -8.94 -4.04
N ARG A 95 -27.51 -9.38 -5.02
CA ARG A 95 -26.32 -10.20 -4.77
C ARG A 95 -25.24 -9.43 -4.01
N ALA A 96 -24.99 -8.17 -4.37
CA ALA A 96 -24.09 -7.29 -3.63
C ALA A 96 -24.50 -7.15 -2.16
N ARG A 97 -25.80 -6.94 -1.89
CA ARG A 97 -26.31 -6.90 -0.52
C ARG A 97 -26.10 -8.20 0.24
N ALA A 98 -26.39 -9.35 -0.38
CA ALA A 98 -26.21 -10.65 0.25
C ALA A 98 -24.73 -10.91 0.61
N LEU A 99 -23.82 -10.57 -0.29
CA LEU A 99 -22.37 -10.65 -0.05
C LEU A 99 -21.94 -9.70 1.08
N PHE A 100 -22.48 -8.48 1.11
CA PHE A 100 -22.19 -7.51 2.17
C PHE A 100 -22.70 -7.99 3.53
N GLU A 101 -23.92 -8.51 3.63
CA GLU A 101 -24.44 -9.12 4.86
C GLU A 101 -23.53 -10.29 5.30
N GLN A 102 -23.10 -11.16 4.37
CA GLN A 102 -22.19 -12.25 4.69
C GLN A 102 -20.84 -11.74 5.22
N GLN A 103 -20.27 -10.70 4.62
CA GLN A 103 -19.05 -10.06 5.11
C GLN A 103 -19.25 -9.51 6.52
N MET A 104 -20.39 -8.89 6.82
CA MET A 104 -20.68 -8.37 8.16
C MET A 104 -20.79 -9.48 9.22
N HIS A 105 -21.36 -10.64 8.87
CA HIS A 105 -21.39 -11.80 9.78
C HIS A 105 -19.98 -12.32 10.08
N ARG A 106 -19.08 -12.33 9.09
CA ARG A 106 -17.68 -12.74 9.30
C ARG A 106 -16.92 -11.71 10.12
N PHE A 107 -17.10 -10.43 9.80
CA PHE A 107 -16.51 -9.31 10.51
C PHE A 107 -16.88 -9.32 12.01
N ALA A 108 -18.12 -9.65 12.34
CA ALA A 108 -18.56 -9.81 13.74
C ALA A 108 -17.75 -10.87 14.51
N ARG A 109 -17.30 -11.94 13.84
CA ARG A 109 -16.52 -13.03 14.44
C ARG A 109 -15.05 -12.67 14.64
N VAL A 110 -14.48 -11.92 13.71
CA VAL A 110 -13.05 -11.57 13.71
C VAL A 110 -12.78 -10.31 14.55
N ASN A 111 -13.70 -9.35 14.55
CA ASN A 111 -13.48 -8.05 15.17
C ASN A 111 -14.69 -7.58 16.00
N ALA A 112 -14.99 -8.33 17.07
CA ALA A 112 -16.12 -8.08 17.96
C ALA A 112 -16.12 -6.65 18.54
N ALA A 113 -14.94 -6.12 18.91
CA ALA A 113 -14.83 -4.80 19.52
C ALA A 113 -15.19 -3.65 18.55
N GLN A 114 -14.82 -3.75 17.27
CA GLN A 114 -15.22 -2.76 16.27
C GLN A 114 -16.68 -2.96 15.86
N PHE A 115 -17.14 -4.21 15.78
CA PHE A 115 -18.53 -4.54 15.49
C PHE A 115 -19.51 -3.96 16.53
N GLU A 116 -19.22 -4.11 17.82
CA GLU A 116 -20.03 -3.50 18.88
C GLU A 116 -19.98 -1.98 18.87
N ARG A 117 -18.84 -1.37 18.49
CA ARG A 117 -18.75 0.08 18.27
C ARG A 117 -19.64 0.55 17.11
N LEU A 118 -19.73 -0.21 16.03
CA LEU A 118 -20.63 0.10 14.91
C LEU A 118 -22.10 0.08 15.35
N ARG A 119 -22.52 -0.98 16.07
CA ARG A 119 -23.87 -1.09 16.61
C ARG A 119 -24.19 0.02 17.61
N GLY A 120 -23.20 0.40 18.42
CA GLY A 120 -23.30 1.48 19.41
C GLY A 120 -23.65 2.85 18.83
N GLN A 121 -23.41 3.08 17.52
CA GLN A 121 -23.71 4.37 16.89
C GLN A 121 -25.20 4.64 16.75
N LEU A 122 -25.99 3.59 16.50
CA LEU A 122 -27.45 3.64 16.45
C LEU A 122 -28.00 2.54 17.36
N ARG A 123 -27.80 2.73 18.66
CA ARG A 123 -28.15 1.73 19.68
C ARG A 123 -29.64 1.39 19.70
N ASP A 124 -30.49 2.37 19.41
CA ASP A 124 -31.95 2.24 19.44
C ASP A 124 -32.55 1.76 18.12
N LEU A 125 -31.73 1.54 17.08
CA LEU A 125 -32.17 1.18 15.73
C LEU A 125 -33.15 -0.01 15.68
N PRO A 126 -32.95 -1.11 16.45
CA PRO A 126 -33.89 -2.24 16.43
C PRO A 126 -35.22 -1.94 17.12
N PHE A 127 -35.27 -0.94 18.00
CA PHE A 127 -36.43 -0.65 18.84
C PHE A 127 -37.31 0.47 18.26
N VAL A 128 -36.78 1.28 17.35
CA VAL A 128 -37.56 2.34 16.70
C VAL A 128 -38.50 1.80 15.61
N PRO A 129 -39.72 2.34 15.51
CA PRO A 129 -40.67 1.98 14.47
C PRO A 129 -40.28 2.51 13.09
N ASP A 130 -39.64 3.68 13.01
CA ASP A 130 -39.09 4.25 11.77
C ASP A 130 -37.55 4.39 11.87
N PRO A 131 -36.78 3.41 11.35
CA PRO A 131 -35.32 3.48 11.29
C PRO A 131 -34.80 4.68 10.48
N HIS A 132 -35.53 5.13 9.45
CA HIS A 132 -35.06 6.22 8.58
C HIS A 132 -35.04 7.56 9.30
N GLN A 133 -35.98 7.79 10.22
CA GLN A 133 -35.97 8.99 11.05
C GLN A 133 -34.71 9.06 11.92
N LEU A 134 -34.35 7.95 12.56
CA LEU A 134 -33.17 7.88 13.43
C LEU A 134 -31.87 8.05 12.62
N ILE A 135 -31.79 7.45 11.43
CA ILE A 135 -30.66 7.63 10.51
C ILE A 135 -30.51 9.10 10.07
N ARG A 136 -31.63 9.78 9.73
CA ARG A 136 -31.60 11.20 9.34
C ARG A 136 -31.11 12.09 10.47
N GLN A 137 -31.52 11.81 11.71
CA GLN A 137 -31.09 12.55 12.90
C GLN A 137 -29.60 12.34 13.22
N ALA A 138 -29.06 11.15 12.91
CA ALA A 138 -27.65 10.85 13.09
C ALA A 138 -26.75 11.44 11.98
N HIS A 139 -27.31 12.07 10.95
CA HIS A 139 -26.58 12.65 9.82
C HIS A 139 -25.59 11.69 9.14
N LEU A 140 -25.91 10.39 9.12
CA LEU A 140 -25.09 9.39 8.45
C LEU A 140 -25.33 9.39 6.95
N SER A 141 -24.28 9.08 6.17
CA SER A 141 -24.43 8.78 4.75
C SER A 141 -25.23 7.48 4.56
N ALA A 142 -25.80 7.27 3.37
CA ALA A 142 -26.62 6.10 3.11
C ALA A 142 -25.82 4.79 3.27
N GLY A 143 -24.59 4.74 2.77
CA GLY A 143 -23.72 3.57 2.94
C GLY A 143 -23.24 3.37 4.38
N HIS A 144 -22.96 4.44 5.13
CA HIS A 144 -22.61 4.29 6.55
C HIS A 144 -23.82 3.78 7.35
N ALA A 145 -25.01 4.32 7.11
CA ALA A 145 -26.22 3.79 7.71
C ALA A 145 -26.46 2.32 7.31
N ALA A 146 -26.20 1.94 6.06
CA ALA A 146 -26.27 0.56 5.59
C ALA A 146 -25.31 -0.36 6.35
N LEU A 147 -24.09 0.10 6.65
CA LEU A 147 -23.12 -0.63 7.47
C LEU A 147 -23.65 -0.89 8.88
N VAL A 148 -24.23 0.12 9.53
CA VAL A 148 -24.80 -0.03 10.89
C VAL A 148 -26.02 -0.96 10.88
N VAL A 149 -26.91 -0.83 9.88
CA VAL A 149 -28.07 -1.73 9.71
C VAL A 149 -27.61 -3.16 9.49
N ALA A 150 -26.62 -3.38 8.63
CA ALA A 150 -26.07 -4.72 8.36
C ALA A 150 -25.35 -5.31 9.59
N ALA A 151 -24.70 -4.49 10.42
CA ALA A 151 -24.17 -4.92 11.70
C ALA A 151 -25.27 -5.41 12.66
N TRP A 152 -26.41 -4.73 12.71
CA TRP A 152 -27.56 -5.21 13.47
C TRP A 152 -28.17 -6.48 12.89
N LEU A 153 -28.28 -6.59 11.56
CA LEU A 153 -28.80 -7.78 10.89
C LEU A 153 -27.94 -9.03 11.07
N ALA A 154 -26.63 -8.85 11.31
CA ALA A 154 -25.72 -9.93 11.63
C ALA A 154 -25.90 -10.50 13.06
N ASP A 155 -26.72 -9.87 13.91
CA ASP A 155 -27.10 -10.40 15.22
C ASP A 155 -28.23 -11.44 15.10
N GLY A 156 -28.01 -12.61 15.71
CA GLY A 156 -28.99 -13.69 15.80
C GLY A 156 -30.19 -13.34 16.70
N GLY A 157 -30.03 -12.40 17.63
CA GLY A 157 -31.02 -12.08 18.68
C GLY A 157 -32.27 -11.30 18.22
N LEU A 158 -32.34 -10.86 16.96
CA LEU A 158 -33.47 -10.08 16.46
C LEU A 158 -34.72 -10.93 16.17
N ASP A 159 -35.90 -10.41 16.54
CA ASP A 159 -37.18 -10.99 16.15
C ASP A 159 -37.43 -10.87 14.64
N SER A 160 -38.34 -11.67 14.10
CA SER A 160 -38.61 -11.73 12.65
C SER A 160 -39.15 -10.41 12.10
N GLY A 161 -39.99 -9.71 12.86
CA GLY A 161 -40.59 -8.43 12.45
C GLY A 161 -39.54 -7.33 12.35
N THR A 162 -38.68 -7.20 13.36
CA THR A 162 -37.57 -6.25 13.36
C THR A 162 -36.56 -6.57 12.28
N ARG A 163 -36.21 -7.85 12.08
CA ARG A 163 -35.32 -8.27 11.00
C ARG A 163 -35.87 -7.91 9.62
N SER A 164 -37.16 -8.15 9.36
CA SER A 164 -37.81 -7.75 8.10
C SER A 164 -37.85 -6.23 7.91
N ARG A 165 -38.05 -5.46 8.98
CA ARG A 165 -38.03 -3.99 8.93
C ARG A 165 -36.64 -3.47 8.57
N LEU A 166 -35.60 -3.95 9.27
CA LEU A 166 -34.22 -3.54 9.01
C LEU A 166 -33.73 -3.95 7.62
N ARG A 167 -34.16 -5.11 7.10
CA ARG A 167 -33.87 -5.50 5.71
C ARG A 167 -34.46 -4.55 4.69
N ARG A 168 -35.71 -4.11 4.87
CA ARG A 168 -36.33 -3.10 4.00
C ARG A 168 -35.57 -1.77 4.05
N THR A 169 -35.17 -1.34 5.25
CA THR A 169 -34.32 -0.16 5.41
C THR A 169 -32.98 -0.33 4.69
N LEU A 170 -32.34 -1.51 4.77
CA LEU A 170 -31.10 -1.79 4.05
C LEU A 170 -31.30 -1.73 2.53
N ASP A 171 -32.41 -2.26 2.00
CA ASP A 171 -32.73 -2.21 0.57
C ASP A 171 -32.79 -0.76 0.06
N GLU A 172 -33.39 0.14 0.83
CA GLU A 172 -33.50 1.56 0.48
C GLU A 172 -32.14 2.29 0.58
N LEU A 173 -31.36 2.01 1.63
CA LEU A 173 -30.04 2.63 1.84
C LEU A 173 -29.01 2.21 0.78
N THR A 174 -29.17 1.01 0.21
CA THR A 174 -28.28 0.44 -0.83
C THR A 174 -28.78 0.71 -2.26
N SER A 175 -29.72 1.63 -2.42
CA SER A 175 -30.27 2.00 -3.74
C SER A 175 -29.28 2.75 -4.63
N SER A 176 -28.45 3.62 -4.02
CA SER A 176 -27.45 4.47 -4.69
C SER A 176 -26.20 3.71 -5.09
N GLU A 177 -25.66 3.93 -6.28
CA GLU A 177 -24.44 3.26 -6.78
C GLU A 177 -23.20 3.46 -5.88
N THR A 178 -23.16 4.53 -5.09
CA THR A 178 -22.02 4.80 -4.21
C THR A 178 -22.16 4.25 -2.80
N TRP A 179 -23.22 3.48 -2.50
CA TRP A 179 -23.46 2.99 -1.14
C TRP A 179 -22.31 2.13 -0.62
N ALA A 180 -21.71 1.29 -1.46
CA ALA A 180 -20.64 0.37 -1.06
C ALA A 180 -19.39 1.13 -0.62
N ILE A 181 -18.94 2.09 -1.44
CA ILE A 181 -17.76 2.90 -1.09
C ILE A 181 -18.00 3.76 0.15
N GLU A 182 -19.24 4.24 0.38
CA GLU A 182 -19.59 4.95 1.61
C GLU A 182 -19.53 4.04 2.85
N ALA A 183 -20.02 2.81 2.74
CA ALA A 183 -19.98 1.83 3.82
C ALA A 183 -18.54 1.47 4.20
N PHE A 184 -17.70 1.11 3.21
CA PHE A 184 -16.31 0.74 3.47
C PHE A 184 -15.45 1.95 3.87
N ALA A 185 -15.77 3.17 3.42
CA ALA A 185 -15.11 4.37 3.92
C ALA A 185 -15.34 4.56 5.44
N ALA A 186 -16.57 4.35 5.92
CA ALA A 186 -16.88 4.44 7.34
C ALA A 186 -16.18 3.33 8.15
N LEU A 187 -16.10 2.12 7.59
CA LEU A 187 -15.43 0.99 8.23
C LEU A 187 -13.91 1.20 8.36
N GLU A 188 -13.26 1.58 7.25
CA GLU A 188 -11.79 1.60 7.13
C GLU A 188 -11.16 2.93 7.58
N CYS A 189 -11.75 4.07 7.18
CA CYS A 189 -11.17 5.38 7.43
C CYS A 189 -11.71 6.04 8.70
N GLY A 190 -12.94 5.71 9.09
CA GLY A 190 -13.60 6.29 10.25
C GLY A 190 -13.27 5.59 11.57
N SER A 191 -12.59 4.45 11.56
CA SER A 191 -12.59 3.53 12.73
C SER A 191 -14.02 3.17 13.17
N GLY A 192 -14.97 3.18 12.21
CA GLY A 192 -16.41 3.12 12.44
C GLY A 192 -17.13 4.48 12.46
N GLN A 193 -16.45 5.62 12.65
CA GLN A 193 -17.09 6.95 12.70
C GLN A 193 -17.41 7.50 11.30
N ASN A 194 -18.23 8.56 11.24
CA ASN A 194 -18.66 9.17 9.98
C ASN A 194 -17.45 9.80 9.27
N PRO A 195 -17.06 9.32 8.07
CA PRO A 195 -15.96 9.90 7.33
C PRO A 195 -16.31 11.34 6.93
N GLY A 196 -15.35 12.26 7.06
CA GLY A 196 -15.57 13.66 6.68
C GLY A 196 -16.04 13.79 5.21
N MET A 197 -16.94 14.75 4.94
CA MET A 197 -17.56 14.90 3.62
C MET A 197 -16.57 15.02 2.45
N ALA A 198 -15.46 15.74 2.65
CA ALA A 198 -14.41 15.88 1.64
C ALA A 198 -13.76 14.53 1.28
N LEU A 199 -13.47 13.70 2.28
CA LEU A 199 -12.94 12.35 2.11
C LEU A 199 -13.91 11.49 1.30
N LEU A 200 -15.19 11.52 1.67
CA LEU A 200 -16.22 10.71 1.04
C LEU A 200 -16.37 11.07 -0.45
N GLN A 201 -16.36 12.35 -0.79
CA GLN A 201 -16.42 12.80 -2.18
C GLN A 201 -15.20 12.38 -2.99
N GLN A 202 -14.01 12.40 -2.40
CA GLN A 202 -12.79 11.93 -3.04
C GLN A 202 -12.84 10.42 -3.31
N LEU A 203 -13.24 9.61 -2.31
CA LEU A 203 -13.37 8.16 -2.48
C LEU A 203 -14.43 7.81 -3.54
N LYS A 204 -15.55 8.53 -3.58
CA LYS A 204 -16.56 8.38 -4.66
C LYS A 204 -16.00 8.75 -6.02
N SER A 205 -15.14 9.75 -6.11
CA SER A 205 -14.45 10.10 -7.35
C SER A 205 -13.54 8.97 -7.81
N LEU A 206 -12.70 8.44 -6.92
CA LEU A 206 -11.80 7.32 -7.23
C LEU A 206 -12.56 6.06 -7.62
N PHE A 207 -13.65 5.76 -6.92
CA PHE A 207 -14.53 4.66 -7.23
C PHE A 207 -15.15 4.75 -8.63
N ARG A 208 -15.59 5.94 -9.03
CA ARG A 208 -16.06 6.16 -10.41
C ARG A 208 -14.93 6.06 -11.42
N GLN A 209 -13.74 6.55 -11.08
CA GLN A 209 -12.57 6.49 -11.95
C GLN A 209 -12.08 5.05 -12.17
N SER A 210 -12.16 4.17 -11.17
CA SER A 210 -11.85 2.73 -11.33
C SER A 210 -12.78 2.01 -12.31
N GLN A 211 -13.95 2.58 -12.62
CA GLN A 211 -14.85 2.00 -13.62
C GLN A 211 -14.48 2.41 -15.06
N GLY A 212 -13.56 3.38 -15.22
CA GLY A 212 -13.10 3.91 -16.50
C GLY A 212 -11.89 3.17 -17.10
N SER A 213 -10.98 3.93 -17.70
CA SER A 213 -9.75 3.40 -18.31
C SER A 213 -8.80 2.81 -17.27
N GLN A 214 -8.03 1.79 -17.67
CA GLN A 214 -6.98 1.21 -16.84
C GLN A 214 -5.94 2.27 -16.45
N ARG A 215 -5.44 2.18 -15.22
CA ARG A 215 -4.49 3.11 -14.61
C ARG A 215 -3.25 2.36 -14.14
N SER A 216 -2.10 3.01 -14.18
CA SER A 216 -0.86 2.44 -13.62
C SER A 216 -0.87 2.44 -12.08
N LEU A 217 0.03 1.66 -11.48
CA LEU A 217 0.26 1.69 -10.02
C LEU A 217 0.60 3.10 -9.52
N THR A 218 1.42 3.83 -10.28
CA THR A 218 1.82 5.21 -9.98
C THR A 218 0.66 6.18 -10.03
N GLN A 219 -0.25 6.02 -10.99
CA GLN A 219 -1.47 6.85 -11.07
C GLN A 219 -2.39 6.59 -9.89
N TRP A 220 -2.54 5.33 -9.44
CA TRP A 220 -3.28 5.02 -8.22
C TRP A 220 -2.64 5.64 -6.98
N PHE A 221 -1.31 5.59 -6.88
CA PHE A 221 -0.59 6.24 -5.80
C PHE A 221 -0.72 7.76 -5.83
N ASP A 222 -0.54 8.41 -6.98
CA ASP A 222 -0.58 9.87 -7.10
C ASP A 222 -1.93 10.46 -6.69
N GLU A 223 -3.01 9.73 -6.98
CA GLU A 223 -4.37 10.10 -6.58
C GLU A 223 -4.58 10.01 -5.06
N CYS A 224 -3.81 9.16 -4.38
CA CYS A 224 -3.96 8.94 -2.94
C CYS A 224 -2.79 9.43 -2.08
N ARG A 225 -1.65 9.86 -2.64
CA ARG A 225 -0.47 10.27 -1.87
C ARG A 225 -0.74 11.44 -0.93
N ARG A 226 -1.66 12.34 -1.32
CA ARG A 226 -2.06 13.52 -0.52
C ARG A 226 -2.97 13.18 0.65
N PHE A 227 -3.29 11.90 0.83
CA PHE A 227 -4.28 11.47 1.80
C PHE A 227 -3.66 11.01 3.11
N ALA A 228 -4.13 11.60 4.21
CA ALA A 228 -3.93 11.00 5.53
C ALA A 228 -4.54 9.59 5.56
N GLN A 229 -3.81 8.61 6.11
CA GLN A 229 -4.23 7.20 6.15
C GLN A 229 -4.47 6.59 4.75
N ARG A 230 -3.63 6.91 3.77
CA ARG A 230 -3.73 6.42 2.38
C ARG A 230 -3.99 4.91 2.24
N ARG A 231 -3.36 4.07 3.08
CA ARG A 231 -3.61 2.62 3.12
C ARG A 231 -5.07 2.27 3.42
N ALA A 232 -5.67 2.90 4.43
CA ALA A 232 -7.07 2.65 4.79
C ALA A 232 -8.04 3.06 3.67
N ARG A 233 -7.72 4.16 2.97
CA ARG A 233 -8.53 4.64 1.85
C ARG A 233 -8.50 3.71 0.64
N LEU A 234 -7.31 3.22 0.28
CA LEU A 234 -7.17 2.24 -0.79
C LEU A 234 -7.82 0.90 -0.42
N ARG A 235 -7.76 0.49 0.86
CA ARG A 235 -8.52 -0.68 1.34
C ARG A 235 -10.03 -0.49 1.21
N ALA A 236 -10.56 0.69 1.57
CA ALA A 236 -11.98 0.99 1.38
C ALA A 236 -12.41 0.88 -0.10
N LEU A 237 -11.58 1.41 -1.00
CA LEU A 237 -11.79 1.33 -2.44
C LEU A 237 -11.76 -0.12 -2.94
N MET A 238 -10.74 -0.88 -2.53
CA MET A 238 -10.58 -2.29 -2.88
C MET A 238 -11.75 -3.15 -2.40
N GLN A 239 -12.24 -2.95 -1.17
CA GLN A 239 -13.40 -3.67 -0.64
C GLN A 239 -14.69 -3.33 -1.41
N ALA A 240 -14.90 -2.06 -1.75
CA ALA A 240 -16.05 -1.64 -2.54
C ALA A 240 -16.03 -2.26 -3.95
N LEU A 241 -14.87 -2.26 -4.61
CA LEU A 241 -14.71 -2.87 -5.93
C LEU A 241 -14.79 -4.39 -5.88
N GLY A 242 -14.25 -5.02 -4.84
CA GLY A 242 -14.36 -6.46 -4.60
C GLY A 242 -15.81 -6.91 -4.41
N LEU A 243 -16.62 -6.10 -3.72
CA LEU A 243 -18.06 -6.33 -3.59
C LEU A 243 -18.76 -6.26 -4.95
N GLU A 244 -18.45 -5.25 -5.77
CA GLU A 244 -18.97 -5.16 -7.13
C GLU A 244 -18.54 -6.37 -7.99
N LEU A 245 -17.27 -6.78 -7.90
CA LEU A 245 -16.74 -7.92 -8.65
C LEU A 245 -17.44 -9.23 -8.28
N GLY A 246 -17.71 -9.44 -7.00
CA GLY A 246 -18.42 -10.62 -6.50
C GLY A 246 -19.92 -10.61 -6.86
N ALA A 247 -20.50 -9.43 -6.97
CA ALA A 247 -21.90 -9.23 -7.34
C ALA A 247 -22.14 -9.38 -8.85
N ARG A 248 -21.23 -8.86 -9.69
CA ARG A 248 -21.35 -8.95 -11.15
C ARG A 248 -21.28 -10.39 -11.63
N GLU A 249 -22.04 -10.73 -12.67
CA GLU A 249 -21.84 -11.97 -13.40
C GLU A 249 -20.66 -11.88 -14.39
N ALA A 250 -20.23 -13.01 -14.93
CA ALA A 250 -19.11 -13.07 -15.84
C ALA A 250 -19.41 -12.25 -17.11
N GLY A 251 -18.56 -11.26 -17.39
CA GLY A 251 -18.69 -10.38 -18.54
C GLY A 251 -17.37 -9.70 -18.88
N ALA A 252 -17.32 -8.96 -20.00
CA ALA A 252 -16.10 -8.33 -20.49
C ALA A 252 -15.47 -7.34 -19.50
N GLU A 253 -16.27 -6.79 -18.56
CA GLU A 253 -15.80 -5.85 -17.54
C GLU A 253 -15.19 -6.52 -16.30
N LEU A 254 -15.39 -7.82 -16.14
CA LEU A 254 -14.93 -8.57 -14.98
C LEU A 254 -13.39 -8.67 -14.91
N PRO A 255 -12.66 -9.00 -16.00
CA PRO A 255 -11.19 -8.99 -16.00
C PRO A 255 -10.60 -7.60 -15.73
N ARG A 256 -11.23 -6.55 -16.26
CA ARG A 256 -10.79 -5.16 -16.02
C ARG A 256 -10.90 -4.81 -14.54
N LEU A 257 -12.05 -5.07 -13.92
CA LEU A 257 -12.27 -4.80 -12.51
C LEU A 257 -11.32 -5.62 -11.62
N ALA A 258 -11.07 -6.88 -11.99
CA ALA A 258 -10.09 -7.71 -11.30
C ALA A 258 -8.66 -7.16 -11.40
N ALA A 259 -8.24 -6.67 -12.57
CA ALA A 259 -6.94 -6.03 -12.75
C ALA A 259 -6.80 -4.76 -11.89
N VAL A 260 -7.84 -3.92 -11.84
CA VAL A 260 -7.83 -2.73 -10.97
C VAL A 260 -7.72 -3.11 -9.49
N ILE A 261 -8.43 -4.15 -9.06
CA ILE A 261 -8.33 -4.66 -7.67
C ILE A 261 -6.92 -5.18 -7.39
N ASP A 262 -6.30 -5.88 -8.34
CA ASP A 262 -4.93 -6.37 -8.20
C ASP A 262 -3.92 -5.21 -8.13
N ASP A 263 -4.06 -4.20 -8.98
CA ASP A 263 -3.22 -2.99 -8.95
C ASP A 263 -3.34 -2.28 -7.60
N LEU A 264 -4.57 -2.08 -7.10
CA LEU A 264 -4.81 -1.48 -5.78
C LEU A 264 -4.21 -2.34 -4.65
N ARG A 265 -4.33 -3.67 -4.74
CA ARG A 265 -3.72 -4.62 -3.78
C ARG A 265 -2.21 -4.45 -3.77
N ARG A 266 -1.57 -4.41 -4.93
CA ARG A 266 -0.12 -4.20 -5.08
C ARG A 266 0.33 -2.88 -4.46
N VAL A 267 -0.40 -1.78 -4.71
CA VAL A 267 -0.11 -0.48 -4.07
C VAL A 267 -0.28 -0.55 -2.55
N VAL A 268 -1.37 -1.15 -2.04
CA VAL A 268 -1.60 -1.28 -0.58
C VAL A 268 -0.50 -2.08 0.10
N LEU A 269 -0.10 -3.20 -0.50
CA LEU A 269 1.01 -4.03 -0.01
C LEU A 269 2.31 -3.25 -0.04
N PHE A 270 2.61 -2.55 -1.14
CA PHE A 270 3.84 -1.76 -1.25
C PHE A 270 3.93 -0.66 -0.18
N LEU A 271 2.79 -0.03 0.15
CA LEU A 271 2.74 1.01 1.19
C LEU A 271 3.07 0.50 2.60
N THR A 272 3.27 -0.81 2.81
CA THR A 272 3.91 -1.35 4.02
C THR A 272 5.37 -0.91 4.16
N LEU A 273 6.05 -0.66 3.04
CA LEU A 273 7.45 -0.22 2.98
C LEU A 273 7.63 1.30 3.06
N GLU A 274 6.62 2.06 3.47
CA GLU A 274 6.68 3.52 3.54
C GLU A 274 7.88 4.01 4.39
N SER A 275 8.11 3.40 5.55
CA SER A 275 9.24 3.73 6.42
C SER A 275 10.59 3.39 5.79
N ALA A 276 10.67 2.28 5.05
CA ALA A 276 11.86 1.92 4.29
C ALA A 276 12.11 2.90 3.13
N CYS A 277 11.05 3.38 2.47
CA CYS A 277 11.14 4.40 1.42
C CYS A 277 11.62 5.75 1.99
N GLU A 278 11.19 6.12 3.20
CA GLU A 278 11.66 7.32 3.90
C GLU A 278 13.16 7.23 4.21
N GLN A 279 13.62 6.08 4.70
CA GLN A 279 15.05 5.81 4.94
C GLN A 279 15.85 5.89 3.64
N ALA A 280 15.38 5.25 2.58
CA ALA A 280 16.02 5.29 1.27
C ALA A 280 16.12 6.72 0.70
N ALA A 281 15.04 7.51 0.82
CA ALA A 281 15.05 8.91 0.42
C ALA A 281 16.05 9.75 1.23
N GLN A 282 16.17 9.50 2.54
CA GLN A 282 17.17 10.14 3.39
C GLN A 282 18.61 9.79 2.96
N THR A 283 18.87 8.54 2.61
CA THR A 283 20.17 8.11 2.07
C THR A 283 20.50 8.81 0.76
N LEU A 284 19.53 8.92 -0.15
CA LEU A 284 19.70 9.62 -1.43
C LEU A 284 19.97 11.11 -1.26
N ARG A 285 19.28 11.76 -0.32
CA ARG A 285 19.56 13.17 0.02
C ARG A 285 20.98 13.35 0.52
N ALA A 286 21.49 12.41 1.32
CA ALA A 286 22.88 12.42 1.79
C ALA A 286 23.89 12.20 0.65
N ALA A 287 23.54 11.40 -0.37
CA ALA A 287 24.37 11.12 -1.54
C ALA A 287 24.35 12.21 -2.63
N GLY A 288 23.59 13.30 -2.42
CA GLY A 288 23.58 14.47 -3.31
C GLY A 288 22.24 14.75 -4.00
N ALA A 289 21.25 13.85 -3.93
CA ALA A 289 19.91 14.06 -4.47
C ALA A 289 19.02 14.86 -3.49
N ARG A 290 19.37 16.12 -3.24
CA ARG A 290 18.85 16.92 -2.09
C ARG A 290 17.33 17.11 -2.06
N ALA A 291 16.63 17.08 -3.19
CA ALA A 291 15.18 17.25 -3.29
C ALA A 291 14.42 15.90 -3.39
N PHE A 292 15.07 14.79 -3.03
CA PHE A 292 14.47 13.47 -3.12
C PHE A 292 13.62 13.16 -1.88
N GLU A 293 12.30 13.23 -2.06
CA GLU A 293 11.29 13.03 -1.00
C GLU A 293 10.83 11.57 -0.91
N THR A 294 10.22 11.21 0.22
CA THR A 294 9.64 9.86 0.45
C THR A 294 8.62 9.49 -0.62
N ASP A 295 7.72 10.40 -0.97
CA ASP A 295 6.72 10.16 -2.03
C ASP A 295 7.37 9.95 -3.40
N THR A 296 8.53 10.58 -3.65
CA THR A 296 9.31 10.34 -4.86
C THR A 296 9.88 8.92 -4.86
N MET A 297 10.44 8.45 -3.74
CA MET A 297 10.91 7.06 -3.62
C MET A 297 9.78 6.05 -3.86
N ILE A 298 8.62 6.28 -3.26
CA ILE A 298 7.44 5.43 -3.46
C ILE A 298 7.01 5.43 -4.93
N SER A 299 6.94 6.60 -5.56
CA SER A 299 6.57 6.72 -6.97
C SER A 299 7.56 6.00 -7.88
N GLU A 300 8.87 6.11 -7.63
CA GLU A 300 9.89 5.40 -8.42
C GLU A 300 9.83 3.88 -8.24
N MET A 301 9.62 3.40 -7.01
CA MET A 301 9.43 1.97 -6.76
C MET A 301 8.18 1.43 -7.44
N LEU A 302 7.07 2.15 -7.38
CA LEU A 302 5.85 1.77 -8.09
C LEU A 302 6.03 1.84 -9.60
N THR A 303 6.79 2.81 -10.11
CA THR A 303 7.15 2.90 -11.54
C THR A 303 7.92 1.66 -11.98
N LEU A 304 8.90 1.24 -11.18
CA LEU A 304 9.72 0.05 -11.40
C LEU A 304 8.86 -1.23 -11.40
N LEU A 305 7.95 -1.37 -10.44
CA LEU A 305 7.05 -2.53 -10.33
C LEU A 305 5.99 -2.59 -11.45
N ASP A 306 5.65 -1.44 -12.03
CA ASP A 306 4.71 -1.32 -13.16
C ASP A 306 5.37 -1.66 -14.50
N GLN A 307 6.70 -1.60 -14.60
CA GLN A 307 7.40 -1.91 -15.84
C GLN A 307 7.32 -3.40 -16.19
N SER A 308 7.07 -3.66 -17.47
CA SER A 308 7.02 -5.01 -17.99
C SER A 308 8.39 -5.64 -18.23
N TRP A 309 9.38 -4.79 -18.50
CA TRP A 309 10.78 -5.13 -18.69
C TRP A 309 11.64 -3.98 -18.18
N VAL A 310 12.63 -4.31 -17.36
CA VAL A 310 13.60 -3.35 -16.81
C VAL A 310 14.98 -3.88 -17.13
N GLY A 311 15.75 -3.07 -17.86
CA GLY A 311 17.16 -3.33 -18.13
C GLY A 311 18.04 -2.25 -17.53
N VAL A 312 19.36 -2.47 -17.61
CA VAL A 312 20.37 -1.54 -17.13
C VAL A 312 20.23 -0.15 -17.76
N GLU A 313 20.01 -0.10 -19.08
CA GLU A 313 19.80 1.16 -19.80
C GLU A 313 18.59 1.93 -19.28
N TRP A 314 17.48 1.25 -18.98
CA TRP A 314 16.29 1.88 -18.44
C TRP A 314 16.55 2.50 -17.07
N LEU A 315 17.28 1.80 -16.20
CA LEU A 315 17.67 2.28 -14.86
C LEU A 315 18.58 3.51 -14.96
N ALA A 316 19.56 3.49 -15.86
CA ALA A 316 20.44 4.62 -16.13
C ALA A 316 19.66 5.84 -16.64
N GLN A 317 18.73 5.63 -17.57
CA GLN A 317 17.85 6.70 -18.09
C GLN A 317 16.93 7.26 -17.00
N ARG A 318 16.38 6.43 -16.10
CA ARG A 318 15.58 6.92 -14.96
C ARG A 318 16.41 7.73 -13.99
N ALA A 319 17.61 7.29 -13.63
CA ALA A 319 18.49 8.05 -12.75
C ALA A 319 18.84 9.43 -13.36
N ALA A 320 19.13 9.47 -14.66
CA ALA A 320 19.37 10.72 -15.38
C ALA A 320 18.12 11.63 -15.40
N TYR A 321 16.93 11.06 -15.63
CA TYR A 321 15.66 11.79 -15.57
C TYR A 321 15.42 12.42 -14.19
N LEU A 322 15.82 11.73 -13.12
CA LEU A 322 15.74 12.22 -11.74
C LEU A 322 16.85 13.23 -11.38
N GLY A 323 17.70 13.58 -12.34
CA GLY A 323 18.80 14.54 -12.14
C GLY A 323 19.94 13.97 -11.29
N MET A 324 20.11 12.65 -11.22
CA MET A 324 21.21 12.01 -10.50
C MET A 324 22.49 12.08 -11.35
N VAL A 325 23.27 13.13 -11.15
CA VAL A 325 24.47 13.39 -11.96
C VAL A 325 25.72 12.72 -11.38
N THR A 326 25.79 12.51 -10.06
CA THR A 326 26.99 11.96 -9.40
C THR A 326 26.97 10.42 -9.40
N ILE A 327 28.16 9.82 -9.43
CA ILE A 327 28.33 8.37 -9.26
C ILE A 327 27.75 7.92 -7.92
N ASP A 328 28.03 8.65 -6.85
CA ASP A 328 27.53 8.35 -5.50
C ASP A 328 25.99 8.34 -5.43
N ALA A 329 25.31 9.30 -6.07
CA ALA A 329 23.85 9.35 -6.08
C ALA A 329 23.24 8.19 -6.89
N ARG A 330 23.83 7.85 -8.05
CA ARG A 330 23.39 6.72 -8.87
C ARG A 330 23.60 5.39 -8.14
N TYR A 331 24.77 5.20 -7.52
CA TYR A 331 25.08 3.99 -6.76
C TYR A 331 24.19 3.85 -5.54
N ALA A 332 23.98 4.94 -4.78
CA ALA A 332 23.04 4.95 -3.67
C ALA A 332 21.63 4.61 -4.13
N PHE A 333 21.16 5.16 -5.26
CA PHE A 333 19.84 4.84 -5.78
C PHE A 333 19.70 3.37 -6.13
N ALA A 334 20.65 2.82 -6.90
CA ALA A 334 20.65 1.41 -7.26
C ALA A 334 20.61 0.51 -6.01
N ARG A 335 21.44 0.81 -5.01
CA ARG A 335 21.48 0.06 -3.74
C ARG A 335 20.18 0.12 -2.97
N GLU A 336 19.58 1.30 -2.82
CA GLU A 336 18.31 1.43 -2.10
C GLU A 336 17.15 0.77 -2.86
N LEU A 337 17.13 0.83 -4.19
CA LEU A 337 16.16 0.07 -5.01
C LEU A 337 16.33 -1.43 -4.78
N THR A 338 17.55 -1.97 -4.80
CA THR A 338 17.82 -3.40 -4.51
C THR A 338 17.27 -3.79 -3.14
N ARG A 339 17.57 -2.98 -2.11
CA ARG A 339 17.07 -3.23 -0.75
C ARG A 339 15.54 -3.25 -0.70
N LEU A 340 14.88 -2.30 -1.34
CA LEU A 340 13.42 -2.21 -1.36
C LEU A 340 12.78 -3.36 -2.15
N VAL A 341 13.37 -3.77 -3.28
CA VAL A 341 12.93 -4.95 -4.05
C VAL A 341 13.03 -6.23 -3.22
N GLN A 342 14.14 -6.42 -2.50
CA GLN A 342 14.35 -7.59 -1.63
C GLN A 342 13.40 -7.60 -0.43
N SER A 343 13.03 -6.42 0.08
CA SER A 343 12.13 -6.29 1.24
C SER A 343 10.65 -6.34 0.86
N ALA A 344 10.30 -6.15 -0.41
CA ALA A 344 8.92 -6.12 -0.87
C ALA A 344 8.29 -7.51 -0.84
N HIS A 345 7.04 -7.57 -0.38
CA HIS A 345 6.23 -8.78 -0.40
C HIS A 345 6.05 -9.33 -1.83
N ASP A 346 6.01 -10.67 -2.00
CA ASP A 346 5.86 -11.34 -3.31
C ASP A 346 4.65 -10.80 -4.09
N GLY A 347 3.55 -10.57 -3.38
CA GLY A 347 2.34 -10.01 -3.94
C GLY A 347 2.43 -8.57 -4.49
N CYS A 348 3.56 -7.86 -4.35
CA CYS A 348 3.82 -6.57 -5.02
C CYS A 348 4.29 -6.76 -6.47
N PHE A 349 4.85 -7.92 -6.78
CA PHE A 349 5.36 -8.26 -8.11
C PHE A 349 4.21 -8.74 -9.00
N ARG A 350 4.35 -8.48 -10.30
CA ARG A 350 3.38 -8.86 -11.33
C ARG A 350 3.33 -10.38 -11.53
N ASP A 351 4.50 -11.00 -11.45
CA ASP A 351 4.70 -12.42 -11.70
C ASP A 351 5.89 -12.92 -10.86
N GLU A 352 6.03 -14.25 -10.78
CA GLU A 352 7.04 -14.93 -9.95
C GLU A 352 8.47 -14.61 -10.36
N THR A 353 8.69 -14.20 -11.62
CA THR A 353 10.03 -13.93 -12.19
C THR A 353 10.46 -12.47 -12.08
N GLN A 354 9.52 -11.55 -11.88
CA GLN A 354 9.79 -10.11 -11.92
C GLN A 354 10.82 -9.70 -10.86
N ARG A 355 10.76 -10.26 -9.65
CA ARG A 355 11.74 -9.93 -8.58
C ARG A 355 13.16 -10.27 -9.02
N GLU A 356 13.36 -11.47 -9.55
CA GLU A 356 14.67 -11.95 -10.00
C GLU A 356 15.21 -11.08 -11.15
N THR A 357 14.36 -10.81 -12.15
CA THR A 357 14.71 -9.94 -13.28
C THR A 357 15.09 -8.53 -12.84
N LEU A 358 14.35 -7.96 -11.87
CA LEU A 358 14.69 -6.64 -11.29
C LEU A 358 16.01 -6.69 -10.52
N GLY A 359 16.27 -7.75 -9.77
CA GLY A 359 17.52 -7.96 -9.06
C GLY A 359 18.72 -8.00 -10.01
N GLU A 360 18.64 -8.82 -11.06
CA GLU A 360 19.68 -8.93 -12.09
C GLU A 360 19.95 -7.59 -12.79
N ALA A 361 18.90 -6.86 -13.17
CA ALA A 361 19.05 -5.55 -13.80
C ALA A 361 19.72 -4.52 -12.88
N LEU A 362 19.37 -4.51 -11.58
CA LEU A 362 19.97 -3.62 -10.59
C LEU A 362 21.43 -3.97 -10.31
N ASP A 363 21.76 -5.26 -10.22
CA ASP A 363 23.15 -5.71 -10.02
C ASP A 363 24.02 -5.41 -11.25
N GLY A 364 23.50 -5.62 -12.47
CA GLY A 364 24.16 -5.21 -13.71
C GLY A 364 24.42 -3.71 -13.75
N TRP A 365 23.44 -2.90 -13.37
CA TRP A 365 23.59 -1.45 -13.34
C TRP A 365 24.62 -0.97 -12.29
N ARG A 366 24.65 -1.58 -11.11
CA ARG A 366 25.66 -1.30 -10.09
C ARG A 366 27.07 -1.62 -10.57
N ALA A 367 27.24 -2.72 -11.33
CA ALA A 367 28.52 -3.09 -11.92
C ALA A 367 28.99 -2.06 -12.96
N GLU A 368 28.09 -1.56 -13.81
CA GLU A 368 28.41 -0.48 -14.76
C GLU A 368 28.83 0.81 -14.04
N ILE A 369 28.10 1.23 -13.01
CA ILE A 369 28.44 2.42 -12.22
C ILE A 369 29.81 2.25 -11.55
N ALA A 370 30.12 1.07 -11.01
CA ALA A 370 31.41 0.80 -10.37
C ALA A 370 32.56 0.89 -11.39
N HIS A 371 32.37 0.32 -12.59
CA HIS A 371 33.37 0.40 -13.65
C HIS A 371 33.60 1.84 -14.14
N GLU A 372 32.54 2.65 -14.27
CA GLU A 372 32.66 4.07 -14.58
C GLU A 372 33.47 4.84 -13.52
N GLY A 373 33.29 4.50 -12.24
CA GLY A 373 34.04 5.09 -11.13
C GLY A 373 35.53 4.77 -11.18
N GLU A 374 35.90 3.54 -11.54
CA GLU A 374 37.30 3.14 -11.73
C GLU A 374 37.97 3.90 -12.89
N VAL A 375 37.23 4.10 -14.00
CA VAL A 375 37.73 4.80 -15.19
C VAL A 375 37.85 6.31 -14.99
N THR A 376 36.99 6.92 -14.17
CA THR A 376 36.98 8.37 -13.93
C THR A 376 37.80 8.80 -12.71
N GLY A 377 38.12 7.88 -11.81
CA GLY A 377 38.93 8.12 -10.60
C GLY A 377 40.42 7.80 -10.74
N GLY A 378 40.84 7.20 -11.85
CA GLY A 378 42.26 7.07 -12.26
C GLY A 378 42.71 8.25 -13.10
#